data_AF-A0A2T1HYT1-F1
#
_entry.id   AF-A0A2T1HYT1-F1
#
_cell.length_a   1.000
_cell.length_b   1.000
_cell.length_c   1.000
_cell.angle_alpha   90.00
_cell.angle_beta   90.00
_cell.angle_gamma   90.00
#
_symmetry.space_group_name_H-M   'P 1'
#
loop_
_entity.id
_entity.type
_entity.pdbx_description
1 polymer ?
#
loop_
_entity_poly.entity_id
_entity_poly.type
_entity_poly.pdbx_seq_one_letter_code
_entity_poly.pdbx_strand_id
1 'polypeptide(L)'
;MAQTAETMVKITPEMLKEMPRFYVNGFQNSLSNADVTIAFVQNGIPEVAINMSYTTAKTLAVMLGQLVAQLEEATGREIMTTQVIDQSLAEFMAKGSASIVRED
;
A
#
# COMPACT_ATOMS: atom_id res chain seq x y z
N MET A 1 24.05 -33.83 1.15
CA MET A 1 24.12 -32.52 0.49
C MET A 1 23.55 -31.51 1.46
N ALA A 2 24.37 -30.60 1.99
CA ALA A 2 23.91 -29.62 2.96
C ALA A 2 23.11 -28.53 2.24
N GLN A 3 21.89 -28.31 2.70
CA GLN A 3 21.00 -27.25 2.23
C GLN A 3 21.60 -25.92 2.71
N THR A 4 22.15 -25.13 1.79
CA THR A 4 22.69 -23.80 2.08
C THR A 4 21.52 -22.95 2.58
N ALA A 5 21.53 -22.59 3.86
CA ALA A 5 20.60 -21.61 4.40
C ALA A 5 20.77 -20.32 3.57
N GLU A 6 19.69 -19.86 2.94
CA GLU A 6 19.68 -18.55 2.30
C GLU A 6 20.04 -17.51 3.35
N THR A 7 21.24 -16.95 3.24
CA THR A 7 21.69 -15.87 4.11
C THR A 7 20.73 -14.70 3.91
N MET A 8 19.89 -14.41 4.91
CA MET A 8 19.10 -13.19 4.90
C MET A 8 20.03 -11.99 4.75
N VAL A 9 19.97 -11.30 3.61
CA VAL A 9 20.75 -10.10 3.35
C VAL A 9 20.21 -9.01 4.27
N LYS A 10 21.02 -8.59 5.26
CA LYS A 10 20.70 -7.41 6.05
C LYS A 10 20.89 -6.18 5.17
N ILE A 11 19.82 -5.43 4.94
CA ILE A 11 19.85 -4.18 4.19
C ILE A 11 20.65 -3.14 5.00
N THR A 12 21.70 -2.55 4.42
CA THR A 12 22.47 -1.46 5.03
C THR A 12 21.98 -0.08 4.57
N PRO A 13 22.23 1.01 5.33
CA PRO A 13 21.90 2.37 4.89
C PRO A 13 22.53 2.76 3.55
N GLU A 14 23.74 2.28 3.25
CA GLU A 14 24.43 2.53 1.98
C GLU A 14 23.70 1.84 0.82
N MET A 15 23.24 0.59 1.03
CA MET A 15 22.44 -0.13 0.04
C MET A 15 21.12 0.61 -0.25
N LEU A 16 20.45 1.14 0.79
CA LEU A 16 19.21 1.92 0.63
C LEU A 16 19.40 3.21 -0.18
N LYS A 17 20.60 3.79 -0.18
CA LYS A 17 20.89 5.01 -0.96
C LYS A 17 20.91 4.75 -2.45
N GLU A 18 21.46 3.60 -2.85
CA GLU A 18 21.64 3.20 -4.25
C GLU A 18 20.41 2.47 -4.83
N MET A 19 19.49 1.99 -3.99
CA MET A 19 18.27 1.32 -4.45
C MET A 19 17.33 2.31 -5.16
N PRO A 20 16.74 1.91 -6.31
CA PRO A 20 15.67 2.66 -6.94
C PRO A 20 14.53 2.93 -5.94
N ARG A 21 14.10 4.19 -5.86
CA ARG A 21 12.99 4.61 -5.00
C ARG A 21 11.85 5.11 -5.85
N PHE A 22 10.65 4.67 -5.52
CA PHE A 22 9.41 5.12 -6.13
C PHE A 22 8.49 5.60 -5.02
N TYR A 23 7.90 6.78 -5.21
CA TYR A 23 6.80 7.22 -4.36
C TYR A 23 5.50 6.73 -4.98
N VAL A 24 4.66 6.12 -4.15
CA VAL A 24 3.40 5.53 -4.57
C VAL A 24 2.30 6.03 -3.64
N ASN A 25 1.20 6.52 -4.21
CA ASN A 25 0.01 6.96 -3.46
C ASN A 25 -1.20 6.05 -3.68
N GLY A 26 -1.09 5.09 -4.59
CA GLY A 26 -2.08 4.05 -4.81
C GLY A 26 -1.45 2.76 -5.32
N PHE A 27 -2.24 1.70 -5.29
CA PHE A 27 -1.87 0.43 -5.88
C PHE A 27 -3.12 -0.36 -6.28
N GLN A 28 -2.94 -1.30 -7.20
CA GLN A 28 -3.93 -2.30 -7.58
C GLN A 28 -3.33 -3.68 -7.44
N ASN A 29 -4.12 -4.62 -6.92
CA ASN A 29 -3.69 -6.01 -6.75
C ASN A 29 -4.41 -6.89 -7.78
N SER A 30 -3.67 -7.81 -8.38
CA SER A 30 -4.20 -8.87 -9.23
C SER A 30 -3.69 -10.23 -8.77
N LEU A 31 -4.49 -11.26 -9.05
CA LEU A 31 -4.25 -12.64 -8.65
C LEU A 31 -4.21 -13.54 -9.89
N SER A 32 -3.21 -14.40 -9.95
CA SER A 32 -3.11 -15.48 -10.93
C SER A 32 -3.16 -16.84 -10.23
N ASN A 33 -3.07 -17.94 -10.98
CA ASN A 33 -3.10 -19.27 -10.37
C ASN A 33 -1.92 -19.58 -9.42
N ALA A 34 -0.82 -18.81 -9.47
CA ALA A 34 0.38 -19.07 -8.67
C ALA A 34 0.96 -17.83 -7.97
N ASP A 35 0.71 -16.64 -8.53
CA ASP A 35 1.36 -15.41 -8.12
C ASP A 35 0.35 -14.26 -7.89
N VAL A 36 0.80 -13.29 -7.10
CA VAL A 36 0.16 -11.99 -6.86
C VAL A 36 0.96 -10.91 -7.58
N THR A 37 0.25 -10.02 -8.27
CA THR A 37 0.84 -8.82 -8.86
C THR A 37 0.33 -7.60 -8.12
N ILE A 38 1.24 -6.71 -7.71
CA ILE A 38 0.92 -5.37 -7.23
C ILE A 38 1.38 -4.36 -8.28
N ALA A 39 0.44 -3.61 -8.85
CA ALA A 39 0.73 -2.47 -9.72
C ALA A 39 0.64 -1.19 -8.89
N PHE A 40 1.76 -0.50 -8.72
CA PHE A 40 1.82 0.80 -8.08
C PHE A 40 1.39 1.91 -9.03
N VAL A 41 0.60 2.83 -8.49
CA VAL A 41 -0.01 3.93 -9.22
C VAL A 41 0.42 5.23 -8.57
N GLN A 42 0.82 6.19 -9.40
CA GLN A 42 1.05 7.57 -9.01
C GLN A 42 0.10 8.46 -9.81
N ASN A 43 -0.80 9.17 -9.12
CA ASN A 43 -1.76 10.09 -9.75
C ASN A 43 -2.59 9.43 -10.87
N GLY A 44 -3.00 8.18 -10.67
CA GLY A 44 -3.77 7.40 -11.65
C GLY A 44 -2.94 6.75 -12.76
N ILE A 45 -1.63 6.98 -12.80
CA ILE A 45 -0.72 6.41 -13.80
C ILE A 45 0.05 5.23 -13.19
N PRO A 46 -0.02 4.01 -13.77
CA PRO A 46 0.81 2.89 -13.34
C PRO A 46 2.30 3.16 -13.59
N GLU A 47 3.14 3.02 -12.57
CA GLU A 47 4.58 3.28 -12.68
C GLU A 47 5.42 2.00 -12.57
N VAL A 48 5.06 1.10 -11.64
CA VAL A 48 5.86 -0.09 -11.31
C VAL A 48 4.93 -1.26 -11.01
N ALA A 49 5.28 -2.46 -11.50
CA ALA A 49 4.61 -3.69 -11.13
C ALA A 49 5.59 -4.66 -10.43
N ILE A 50 5.14 -5.27 -9.33
CA ILE A 50 5.87 -6.32 -8.62
C ILE A 50 5.07 -7.61 -8.67
N ASN A 51 5.69 -8.69 -9.12
CA ASN A 51 5.14 -10.04 -9.08
C ASN A 51 5.77 -10.82 -7.92
N MET A 52 4.95 -11.54 -7.17
CA MET A 52 5.37 -12.30 -6.00
C MET A 52 4.60 -13.61 -5.92
N SER A 53 5.22 -14.66 -5.40
CA SER A 53 4.48 -15.86 -5.00
C SER A 53 3.51 -15.54 -3.86
N TYR A 54 2.49 -16.38 -3.68
CA TYR A 54 1.52 -16.22 -2.60
C TYR A 54 2.12 -16.09 -1.21
N THR A 55 3.13 -16.90 -0.90
CA THR A 55 3.78 -16.89 0.42
C THR A 55 4.56 -15.60 0.65
N THR A 56 5.25 -15.09 -0.37
CA THR A 56 5.93 -13.80 -0.31
C THR A 56 4.94 -12.65 -0.17
N ALA A 57 3.84 -12.65 -0.94
CA ALA A 57 2.81 -11.63 -0.86
C ALA A 57 2.12 -11.62 0.52
N LYS A 58 1.80 -12.79 1.09
CA LYS A 58 1.22 -12.88 2.44
C LYS A 58 2.18 -12.38 3.50
N THR A 59 3.46 -12.74 3.40
CA THR A 59 4.50 -12.29 4.34
C THR A 59 4.63 -10.77 4.30
N LEU A 60 4.67 -10.17 3.10
CA LEU A 60 4.69 -8.71 2.93
C LEU A 60 3.47 -8.05 3.59
N ALA A 61 2.26 -8.55 3.32
CA ALA A 61 1.03 -7.97 3.86
C ALA A 61 1.00 -8.00 5.41
N VAL A 62 1.46 -9.09 6.02
CA VAL A 62 1.54 -9.20 7.49
C VAL A 62 2.56 -8.22 8.07
N MET A 63 3.77 -8.16 7.48
CA MET A 63 4.82 -7.27 7.97
C MET A 63 4.44 -5.79 7.82
N LEU A 64 3.83 -5.40 6.69
CA LEU A 64 3.35 -4.03 6.49
C LEU A 64 2.25 -3.68 7.51
N GLY A 65 1.28 -4.57 7.72
CA GLY A 65 0.23 -4.35 8.71
C GLY A 65 0.77 -4.19 10.14
N GLN A 66 1.79 -4.96 10.52
CA GLN A 66 2.46 -4.81 11.82
C GLN A 66 3.17 -3.47 11.97
N LEU A 67 3.83 -2.97 10.92
CA LEU A 67 4.51 -1.67 10.97
C LEU A 67 3.52 -0.51 11.10
N VAL A 68 2.40 -0.57 10.37
CA VAL A 68 1.32 0.42 10.49
C VAL A 68 0.73 0.40 11.91
N ALA A 69 0.39 -0.79 12.42
CA ALA A 69 -0.19 -0.92 13.76
C ALA A 69 0.75 -0.38 14.86
N GLN A 70 2.06 -0.62 14.75
CA GLN A 70 3.04 -0.06 15.69
C GLN A 70 3.07 1.48 15.67
N LEU A 71 2.95 2.09 14.48
CA LEU A 71 2.91 3.55 14.36
C LEU A 71 1.61 4.13 14.93
N GLU A 72 0.47 3.50 14.67
CA GLU A 72 -0.82 3.91 15.21
C GLU A 72 -0.85 3.81 16.73
N GLU A 73 -0.31 2.74 17.29
CA GLU A 73 -0.16 2.56 18.74
C GLU A 73 0.72 3.66 19.35
N ALA A 74 1.87 3.94 18.73
CA ALA A 74 2.81 4.96 19.22
C ALA A 74 2.25 6.40 19.14
N THR A 75 1.37 6.67 18.17
CA THR A 75 0.82 8.01 17.93
C THR A 75 -0.57 8.21 18.54
N GLY A 76 -1.26 7.14 18.91
CA GLY A 76 -2.66 7.16 19.34
C GLY A 76 -3.62 7.60 18.23
N ARG A 77 -3.24 7.44 16.96
CA ARG A 77 -4.02 7.87 15.79
C ARG A 77 -4.16 6.74 14.80
N GLU A 78 -5.39 6.50 14.37
CA GLU A 78 -5.70 5.58 13.28
C GLU A 78 -5.38 6.25 11.93
N ILE A 79 -4.69 5.53 11.06
CA ILE A 79 -4.34 5.94 9.70
C ILE A 79 -5.45 5.43 8.78
N MET A 80 -6.20 6.35 8.19
CA MET A 80 -7.29 6.02 7.27
C MET A 80 -6.74 5.34 6.00
N THR A 81 -7.43 4.30 5.53
CA THR A 81 -7.14 3.70 4.22
C THR A 81 -7.64 4.58 3.08
N THR A 82 -7.12 4.38 1.88
CA THR A 82 -7.57 5.13 0.69
C THR A 82 -9.06 4.94 0.42
N GLN A 83 -9.61 3.76 0.69
CA GLN A 83 -11.04 3.47 0.51
C GLN A 83 -11.91 4.29 1.47
N VAL A 84 -11.48 4.45 2.72
CA VAL A 84 -12.22 5.27 3.70
C VAL A 84 -12.17 6.74 3.30
N ILE A 85 -11.03 7.22 2.80
CA ILE A 85 -10.89 8.59 2.26
C ILE A 85 -11.80 8.80 1.05
N ASP A 86 -11.79 7.87 0.08
CA ASP A 86 -12.62 7.94 -1.13
C ASP A 86 -14.10 8.01 -0.77
N GLN A 87 -14.55 7.17 0.16
CA GLN A 87 -15.93 7.19 0.64
C GLN A 87 -16.26 8.51 1.35
N SER A 88 -15.40 8.96 2.26
CA SER A 88 -15.60 10.20 3.02
C SER A 88 -15.69 11.42 2.10
N LEU A 89 -14.87 11.44 1.04
CA LEU A 89 -14.87 12.50 0.05
C LEU A 89 -16.15 12.48 -0.79
N ALA A 90 -16.61 11.29 -1.23
CA ALA A 90 -17.86 11.15 -1.95
C ALA A 90 -19.06 11.67 -1.13
N GLU A 91 -19.12 11.33 0.15
CA GLU A 91 -20.16 11.83 1.06
C GLU A 91 -20.09 13.35 1.27
N PHE A 92 -18.90 13.91 1.40
CA PHE A 92 -18.68 15.36 1.50
C PHE A 92 -19.20 16.09 0.25
N MET A 93 -18.88 15.60 -0.95
CA MET A 93 -19.35 16.19 -2.21
C MET A 93 -20.87 16.09 -2.37
N ALA A 94 -21.48 14.96 -1.97
CA ALA A 94 -22.92 14.77 -2.00
C ALA A 94 -23.67 15.73 -1.05
N LYS A 95 -23.11 16.00 0.13
CA LYS A 95 -23.69 16.96 1.09
C LYS A 95 -23.55 18.41 0.60
N GLY A 96 -22.41 18.78 0.02
CA GLY A 96 -22.19 20.13 -0.51
C GLY A 96 -23.08 20.49 -1.71
N SER A 97 -23.41 19.52 -2.56
CA SER A 97 -24.34 19.69 -3.69
C SER A 97 -25.81 19.76 -3.26
N ALA A 98 -26.21 19.09 -2.18
CA ALA A 98 -27.57 19.16 -1.65
C ALA A 98 -27.93 20.53 -1.03
N SER A 99 -26.94 21.29 -0.56
CA SER A 99 -27.11 22.62 0.03
C SER A 99 -27.23 23.78 -0.98
N ILE A 100 -27.03 23.53 -2.28
CA ILE A 100 -27.14 24.57 -3.33
C ILE A 100 -28.55 24.60 -3.96
N VAL A 101 -29.39 23.58 -3.74
CA VAL A 101 -30.72 23.44 -4.38
C VAL A 101 -31.89 23.85 -3.45
N ARG A 102 -31.66 24.77 -2.52
CA ARG A 102 -32.75 25.34 -1.70
C ARG A 102 -32.68 26.85 -1.68
N GLU A 103 -33.26 27.46 -2.69
CA GLU A 103 -34.07 28.69 -2.65
C GLU A 103 -34.60 28.95 -4.07
N ASP A 104 -35.86 28.59 -4.29
CA ASP A 104 -36.80 29.21 -5.24
C ASP A 104 -38.22 28.99 -4.70
#